data_AF-A0A6N4DF55-F1
#
_entry.id   AF-A0A6N4DF55-F1
#
_cell.length_a   1.000
_cell.length_b   1.000
_cell.length_c   1.000
_cell.angle_alpha   90.00
_cell.angle_beta   90.00
_cell.angle_gamma   90.00
#
_symmetry.space_group_name_H-M   'P 1'
#
loop_
_entity.id
_entity.type
_entity.pdbx_description
1 polymer ?
#
loop_
_entity_poly.entity_id
_entity_poly.type
_entity_poly.pdbx_seq_one_letter_code
_entity_poly.pdbx_strand_id
1 'polypeptide(L)'
;MKQLANWFATHRIIWTVSTIFLSSNAIAQNSCDEMLEEIDAVSGAVPKFESGRLASVSMYGEGTFTSPKRSLIANARAQAELQAKSSLSSFFETQLQQGSLYQSLVDSSEVTSEAGITEGEAIELRRTTSFISENTSAVLKGIVKLDECVDTEEKFVLVRMGWKPDFVEQIGQNHRDISSSESTSDNVNNSNRDLQSPGIKYIEVNSTGFGQSYDDAIRSALRYAISQVFGEAIASSQAVTTQIDSIELSDSDNDSYGISAEGRSVSTTNVSISSGTIHKYEIIDITETNDGYEASLRVVLADYESGIDTTKQNIVVLPTLSNDNHHEIADSVQRRLEQALVKSQKFNLLDREFLDSAERELGFIASGNSPVEELSRLGNQIGADLLVITEITNYVIDERERRVGDRIMTRSELNAEVRLKIINPATTQIIVSELITIERQRVPKPSLSKYASIISRRLSAQVLGAQATREKKVAPPDVSEAKKRAMERQKKLEKEHEDDW
;
A
#
# COMPACT_ATOMS: atom_id res chain seq x y z
N MET A 1 -28.02 -34.94 77.98
CA MET A 1 -29.42 -34.81 78.43
C MET A 1 -30.33 -35.06 77.24
N LYS A 2 -31.18 -36.11 77.33
CA LYS A 2 -32.43 -36.41 76.58
C LYS A 2 -32.34 -36.43 75.04
N GLN A 3 -32.26 -37.60 74.41
CA GLN A 3 -33.36 -38.50 74.00
C GLN A 3 -34.45 -37.84 73.13
N LEU A 4 -34.60 -38.31 71.89
CA LEU A 4 -35.76 -39.05 71.32
C LEU A 4 -35.57 -39.13 69.79
N ALA A 5 -35.20 -40.29 69.23
CA ALA A 5 -36.05 -41.40 68.80
C ALA A 5 -36.68 -41.18 67.40
N ASN A 6 -36.20 -41.94 66.40
CA ASN A 6 -36.93 -42.98 65.63
C ASN A 6 -37.89 -42.39 64.56
N TRP A 7 -38.03 -42.89 63.32
CA TRP A 7 -37.92 -44.25 62.77
C TRP A 7 -38.15 -44.15 61.23
N PHE A 8 -37.28 -44.77 60.42
CA PHE A 8 -37.54 -45.45 59.10
C PHE A 8 -38.21 -44.67 57.96
N ALA A 9 -38.04 -44.94 56.67
CA ALA A 9 -37.09 -45.64 55.81
C ALA A 9 -37.63 -45.39 54.37
N THR A 10 -36.78 -45.63 53.37
CA THR A 10 -37.15 -45.89 51.96
C THR A 10 -37.82 -44.78 51.15
N HIS A 11 -37.07 -44.13 50.26
CA HIS A 11 -37.16 -44.41 48.82
C HIS A 11 -36.03 -43.75 48.02
N ARG A 12 -35.51 -44.54 47.08
CA ARG A 12 -34.48 -44.19 46.11
C ARG A 12 -35.08 -43.25 45.08
N ILE A 13 -34.50 -42.07 44.87
CA ILE A 13 -34.45 -41.41 43.55
C ILE A 13 -33.08 -40.72 43.47
N ILE A 14 -32.15 -41.38 42.78
CA ILE A 14 -30.88 -40.78 42.38
C ILE A 14 -31.22 -39.84 41.23
N TRP A 15 -31.23 -38.53 41.49
CA TRP A 15 -31.19 -37.52 40.44
C TRP A 15 -29.74 -37.45 39.93
N THR A 16 -29.39 -38.29 38.97
CA THR A 16 -28.25 -38.01 38.09
C THR A 16 -28.64 -36.82 37.23
N VAL A 17 -28.15 -35.64 37.61
CA VAL A 17 -28.10 -34.47 36.72
C VAL A 17 -27.15 -34.84 35.58
N SER A 18 -27.72 -35.40 34.51
CA SER A 18 -27.03 -35.56 33.24
C SER A 18 -26.96 -34.19 32.60
N THR A 19 -25.91 -33.43 32.92
CA THR A 19 -25.49 -32.27 32.14
C THR A 19 -25.16 -32.77 30.74
N ILE A 20 -26.13 -32.65 29.84
CA ILE A 20 -25.89 -32.68 28.40
C ILE A 20 -25.03 -31.45 28.12
N PHE A 21 -23.71 -31.66 28.04
CA PHE A 21 -22.81 -30.74 27.35
C PHE A 21 -23.21 -30.79 25.87
N LEU A 22 -24.12 -29.91 25.47
CA LEU A 22 -24.26 -29.53 24.07
C LEU A 22 -22.94 -28.85 23.70
N SER A 23 -22.07 -29.62 23.06
CA SER A 23 -20.86 -29.12 22.44
C SER A 23 -21.23 -28.02 21.44
N SER A 24 -20.72 -26.82 21.66
CA SER A 24 -20.79 -25.66 20.77
C SER A 24 -20.10 -25.86 19.41
N ASN A 25 -19.65 -27.09 19.08
CA ASN A 25 -18.99 -27.41 17.81
C ASN A 25 -19.98 -27.65 16.66
N ALA A 26 -21.27 -27.94 16.95
CA ALA A 26 -22.24 -28.27 15.91
C ALA A 26 -22.70 -27.07 15.06
N ILE A 27 -22.42 -25.83 15.47
CA ILE A 27 -22.84 -24.62 14.74
C ILE A 27 -21.79 -24.20 13.69
N ALA A 28 -20.52 -24.57 13.85
CA ALA A 28 -19.47 -24.24 12.90
C ALA A 28 -19.44 -25.19 11.69
N GLN A 29 -19.64 -26.50 11.91
CA GLN A 29 -19.71 -27.51 10.84
C GLN A 29 -20.79 -27.18 9.81
N ASN A 30 -21.98 -26.84 10.27
CA ASN A 30 -23.14 -26.60 9.42
C ASN A 30 -23.03 -25.35 8.51
N SER A 31 -21.99 -24.53 8.66
CA SER A 31 -21.75 -23.34 7.81
C SER A 31 -20.77 -23.59 6.65
N CYS A 32 -19.83 -24.53 6.81
CA CYS A 32 -18.96 -24.91 5.71
C CYS A 32 -19.68 -25.85 4.73
N ASP A 33 -20.56 -26.72 5.24
CA ASP A 33 -21.32 -27.66 4.41
C ASP A 33 -22.17 -26.92 3.35
N GLU A 34 -22.86 -25.83 3.73
CA GLU A 34 -23.67 -25.03 2.78
C GLU A 34 -22.81 -24.39 1.69
N MET A 35 -21.61 -23.90 2.02
CA MET A 35 -20.68 -23.35 1.04
C MET A 35 -20.09 -24.43 0.13
N LEU A 36 -19.80 -25.61 0.66
CA LEU A 36 -19.29 -26.74 -0.11
C LEU A 36 -20.34 -27.25 -1.10
N GLU A 37 -21.61 -27.35 -0.69
CA GLU A 37 -22.70 -27.71 -1.60
C GLU A 37 -22.85 -26.70 -2.75
N GLU A 38 -22.73 -25.39 -2.47
CA GLU A 38 -22.74 -24.36 -3.54
C GLU A 38 -21.52 -24.45 -4.47
N ILE A 39 -20.33 -24.76 -3.94
CA ILE A 39 -19.09 -24.92 -4.73
C ILE A 39 -19.18 -26.15 -5.63
N ASP A 40 -19.64 -27.28 -5.12
CA ASP A 40 -19.77 -28.53 -5.89
C ASP A 40 -20.85 -28.43 -6.98
N ALA A 41 -21.85 -27.57 -6.77
CA ALA A 41 -22.89 -27.33 -7.75
C ALA A 41 -22.40 -26.50 -8.95
N VAL A 42 -21.49 -25.53 -8.76
CA VAL A 42 -21.17 -24.54 -9.80
C VAL A 42 -19.69 -24.43 -10.10
N SER A 43 -19.34 -24.60 -11.38
CA SER A 43 -18.04 -24.16 -11.89
C SER A 43 -18.14 -22.71 -12.38
N GLY A 44 -17.68 -21.75 -11.56
CA GLY A 44 -17.61 -20.33 -11.93
C GLY A 44 -18.24 -19.37 -10.92
N ALA A 45 -18.58 -18.16 -11.36
CA ALA A 45 -19.20 -17.17 -10.48
C ALA A 45 -20.67 -17.48 -10.21
N VAL A 46 -21.05 -17.41 -8.94
CA VAL A 46 -22.39 -17.70 -8.41
C VAL A 46 -23.18 -16.39 -8.25
N PRO A 47 -24.24 -16.17 -9.05
CA PRO A 47 -25.18 -15.08 -8.83
C PRO A 47 -26.17 -15.45 -7.73
N LYS A 48 -26.36 -14.55 -6.75
CA LYS A 48 -27.35 -14.69 -5.69
C LYS A 48 -28.46 -13.66 -5.86
N PHE A 49 -29.71 -14.10 -5.82
CA PHE A 49 -30.88 -13.23 -5.93
C PHE A 49 -31.58 -13.08 -4.58
N GLU A 50 -32.01 -11.87 -4.27
CA GLU A 50 -32.84 -11.56 -3.12
C GLU A 50 -34.05 -10.74 -3.58
N SER A 51 -35.26 -11.22 -3.29
CA SER A 51 -36.51 -10.56 -3.69
C SER A 51 -36.61 -10.25 -5.20
N GLY A 52 -36.07 -11.13 -6.06
CA GLY A 52 -36.08 -10.97 -7.52
C GLY A 52 -35.07 -9.95 -8.07
N ARG A 53 -34.16 -9.44 -7.24
CA ARG A 53 -33.02 -8.60 -7.65
C ARG A 53 -31.71 -9.34 -7.43
N LEU A 54 -30.73 -9.10 -8.30
CA LEU A 54 -29.38 -9.63 -8.11
C LEU A 54 -28.74 -8.96 -6.89
N ALA A 55 -28.46 -9.74 -5.84
CA ALA A 55 -27.86 -9.30 -4.60
C ALA A 55 -26.33 -9.30 -4.67
N SER A 56 -25.76 -10.34 -5.28
CA SER A 56 -24.31 -10.43 -5.49
C SER A 56 -23.93 -11.38 -6.61
N VAL A 57 -22.74 -11.16 -7.18
CA VAL A 57 -22.03 -12.17 -7.97
C VAL A 57 -20.74 -12.49 -7.23
N SER A 58 -20.47 -13.77 -6.97
CA SER A 58 -19.39 -14.17 -6.07
C SER A 58 -18.67 -15.44 -6.51
N MET A 59 -17.43 -15.61 -6.09
CA MET A 59 -16.69 -16.87 -6.19
C MET A 59 -16.08 -17.24 -4.85
N TYR A 60 -15.73 -18.52 -4.75
CA TYR A 60 -15.14 -19.12 -3.57
C TYR A 60 -13.63 -19.30 -3.75
N GLY A 61 -12.93 -19.33 -2.63
CA GLY A 61 -11.52 -19.68 -2.56
C GLY A 61 -11.27 -20.45 -1.28
N GLU A 62 -10.23 -21.28 -1.32
CA GLU A 62 -9.88 -22.19 -0.24
C GLU A 62 -8.45 -21.93 0.24
N GLY A 63 -8.26 -21.98 1.54
CA GLY A 63 -6.93 -21.99 2.15
C GLY A 63 -6.83 -23.09 3.18
N THR A 64 -5.73 -23.83 3.19
CA THR A 64 -5.53 -24.94 4.12
C THR A 64 -4.50 -24.58 5.19
N PHE A 65 -4.57 -25.22 6.36
CA PHE A 65 -3.60 -25.03 7.43
C PHE A 65 -3.19 -26.35 8.09
N THR A 66 -1.96 -26.42 8.58
CA THR A 66 -1.40 -27.68 9.13
C THR A 66 -1.88 -27.96 10.56
N SER A 67 -2.21 -26.91 11.32
CA SER A 67 -2.72 -26.99 12.69
C SER A 67 -3.60 -25.77 13.02
N PRO A 68 -4.59 -25.90 13.91
CA PRO A 68 -5.56 -24.85 14.23
C PRO A 68 -4.95 -23.76 15.12
N LYS A 69 -3.91 -23.08 14.62
CA LYS A 69 -3.27 -21.92 15.24
C LYS A 69 -3.77 -20.66 14.55
N ARG A 70 -4.06 -19.61 15.34
CA ARG A 70 -4.58 -18.33 14.84
C ARG A 70 -3.78 -17.75 13.66
N SER A 71 -2.45 -17.85 13.72
CA SER A 71 -1.58 -17.35 12.64
C SER A 71 -1.71 -18.14 11.35
N LEU A 72 -1.86 -19.46 11.44
CA LEU A 72 -1.99 -20.33 10.27
C LEU A 72 -3.38 -20.18 9.63
N ILE A 73 -4.43 -20.05 10.46
CA ILE A 73 -5.79 -19.76 9.99
C ILE A 73 -5.84 -18.38 9.33
N ALA A 74 -5.12 -17.38 9.84
CA ALA A 74 -5.04 -16.06 9.21
C ALA A 74 -4.35 -16.12 7.84
N ASN A 75 -3.27 -16.90 7.70
CA ASN A 75 -2.60 -17.11 6.42
C ASN A 75 -3.50 -17.86 5.42
N ALA A 76 -4.18 -18.92 5.88
CA ALA A 76 -5.14 -19.69 5.07
C ALA A 76 -6.30 -18.80 4.61
N ARG A 77 -6.84 -17.93 5.48
CA ARG A 77 -7.86 -16.94 5.10
C ARG A 77 -7.35 -15.99 4.02
N ALA A 78 -6.13 -15.47 4.17
CA ALA A 78 -5.56 -14.55 3.17
C ALA A 78 -5.37 -15.23 1.81
N GLN A 79 -4.95 -16.50 1.80
CA GLN A 79 -4.86 -17.33 0.59
C GLN A 79 -6.24 -17.52 -0.05
N ALA A 80 -7.25 -17.91 0.73
CA ALA A 80 -8.62 -18.10 0.26
C ALA A 80 -9.21 -16.80 -0.31
N GLU A 81 -9.01 -15.66 0.38
CA GLU A 81 -9.44 -14.33 -0.08
C GLU A 81 -8.79 -13.94 -1.41
N LEU A 82 -7.47 -14.15 -1.54
CA LEU A 82 -6.73 -13.83 -2.76
C LEU A 82 -7.18 -14.70 -3.93
N GLN A 83 -7.31 -16.01 -3.72
CA GLN A 83 -7.77 -16.96 -4.73
C GLN A 83 -9.17 -16.57 -5.22
N ALA A 84 -10.14 -16.43 -4.30
CA ALA A 84 -11.52 -16.08 -4.63
C ALA A 84 -11.62 -14.74 -5.39
N LYS A 85 -10.86 -13.73 -4.97
CA LYS A 85 -10.84 -12.41 -5.62
C LYS A 85 -10.23 -12.49 -7.03
N SER A 86 -9.13 -13.21 -7.19
CA SER A 86 -8.46 -13.41 -8.47
C SER A 86 -9.36 -14.18 -9.44
N SER A 87 -9.96 -15.29 -8.99
CA SER A 87 -10.89 -16.09 -9.80
C SER A 87 -12.11 -15.28 -10.24
N LEU A 88 -12.71 -14.48 -9.35
CA LEU A 88 -13.84 -13.61 -9.72
C LEU A 88 -13.45 -12.50 -10.70
N SER A 89 -12.27 -11.93 -10.52
CA SER A 89 -11.75 -10.89 -11.43
C SER A 89 -11.49 -11.46 -12.82
N SER A 90 -10.79 -12.59 -12.88
CA SER A 90 -10.52 -13.33 -14.11
C SER A 90 -11.82 -13.76 -14.80
N PHE A 91 -12.81 -14.25 -14.03
CA PHE A 91 -14.12 -14.58 -14.56
C PHE A 91 -14.76 -13.38 -15.27
N PHE A 92 -14.83 -12.22 -14.62
CA PHE A 92 -15.39 -11.03 -15.27
C PHE A 92 -14.61 -10.64 -16.52
N GLU A 93 -13.29 -10.60 -16.47
CA GLU A 93 -12.47 -10.21 -17.62
C GLU A 93 -12.62 -11.19 -18.80
N THR A 94 -12.50 -12.50 -18.54
CA THR A 94 -12.65 -13.54 -19.57
C THR A 94 -14.03 -13.50 -20.20
N GLN A 95 -15.09 -13.45 -19.38
CA GLN A 95 -16.46 -13.49 -19.89
C GLN A 95 -16.87 -12.19 -20.60
N LEU A 96 -16.31 -11.04 -20.19
CA LEU A 96 -16.49 -9.76 -20.91
C LEU A 96 -15.78 -9.78 -22.26
N GLN A 97 -14.54 -10.29 -22.32
CA GLN A 97 -13.80 -10.44 -23.58
C GLN A 97 -14.50 -11.38 -24.56
N GLN A 98 -15.10 -12.47 -24.04
CA GLN A 98 -15.85 -13.45 -24.84
C GLN A 98 -17.28 -12.99 -25.18
N GLY A 99 -17.77 -11.91 -24.54
CA GLY A 99 -19.15 -11.46 -24.69
C GLY A 99 -20.19 -12.43 -24.12
N SER A 100 -19.78 -13.36 -23.27
CA SER A 100 -20.57 -14.47 -22.73
C SER A 100 -20.98 -14.29 -21.27
N LEU A 101 -20.64 -13.15 -20.63
CA LEU A 101 -20.92 -12.90 -19.20
C LEU A 101 -22.38 -13.12 -18.82
N TYR A 102 -23.33 -12.66 -19.64
CA TYR A 102 -24.75 -12.90 -19.38
C TYR A 102 -25.08 -14.39 -19.39
N GLN A 103 -24.65 -15.12 -20.43
CA GLN A 103 -24.94 -16.54 -20.59
C GLN A 103 -24.32 -17.36 -19.45
N SER A 104 -23.07 -17.06 -19.09
CA SER A 104 -22.38 -17.76 -18.00
C SER A 104 -23.06 -17.56 -16.64
N LEU A 105 -23.59 -16.36 -16.37
CA LEU A 105 -24.35 -16.11 -15.14
C LEU A 105 -25.72 -16.79 -15.16
N VAL A 106 -26.38 -16.85 -16.32
CA VAL A 106 -27.64 -17.61 -16.48
C VAL A 106 -27.41 -19.09 -16.21
N ASP A 107 -26.41 -19.69 -16.85
CA ASP A 107 -26.09 -21.12 -16.69
C ASP A 107 -25.77 -21.45 -15.22
N SER A 108 -24.99 -20.59 -14.56
CA SER A 108 -24.68 -20.71 -13.12
C SER A 108 -25.92 -20.59 -12.22
N SER A 109 -26.86 -19.70 -12.56
CA SER A 109 -28.12 -19.53 -11.82
C SER A 109 -29.11 -20.68 -11.99
N GLU A 110 -29.10 -21.33 -13.15
CA GLU A 110 -29.95 -22.51 -13.40
C GLU A 110 -29.46 -23.74 -12.64
N VAL A 111 -28.15 -23.85 -12.42
CA VAL A 111 -27.56 -24.95 -11.65
C VAL A 111 -27.76 -24.78 -10.14
N THR A 112 -27.87 -23.54 -9.65
CA THR A 112 -28.03 -23.23 -8.22
C THR A 112 -29.47 -23.14 -7.75
N SER A 113 -30.44 -23.07 -8.66
CA SER A 113 -31.87 -23.00 -8.32
C SER A 113 -32.68 -24.10 -9.00
N GLU A 114 -33.37 -24.93 -8.20
CA GLU A 114 -34.25 -25.98 -8.74
C GLU A 114 -35.43 -25.45 -9.58
N ALA A 115 -35.69 -24.13 -9.52
CA ALA A 115 -36.81 -23.46 -10.19
C ALA A 115 -36.43 -22.78 -11.52
N GLY A 116 -35.14 -22.69 -11.86
CA GLY A 116 -34.64 -21.87 -12.98
C GLY A 116 -34.88 -20.37 -12.77
N ILE A 117 -34.38 -19.56 -13.70
CA ILE A 117 -34.53 -18.09 -13.62
C ILE A 117 -35.91 -17.61 -14.09
N THR A 118 -36.49 -16.67 -13.36
CA THR A 118 -37.71 -15.98 -13.79
C THR A 118 -37.43 -14.94 -14.88
N GLU A 119 -38.46 -14.56 -15.66
CA GLU A 119 -38.33 -13.50 -16.68
C GLU A 119 -37.84 -12.16 -16.06
N GLY A 120 -38.23 -11.87 -14.82
CA GLY A 120 -37.77 -10.70 -14.08
C GLY A 120 -36.28 -10.75 -13.74
N GLU A 121 -35.80 -11.90 -13.26
CA GLU A 121 -34.38 -12.11 -12.92
C GLU A 121 -33.49 -12.09 -14.15
N ALA A 122 -33.96 -12.63 -15.28
CA ALA A 122 -33.27 -12.55 -16.57
C ALA A 122 -33.09 -11.09 -17.05
N ILE A 123 -34.11 -10.25 -16.87
CA ILE A 123 -34.03 -8.81 -17.19
C ILE A 123 -33.02 -8.11 -16.29
N GLU A 124 -33.01 -8.42 -14.98
CA GLU A 124 -32.05 -7.86 -14.04
C GLU A 124 -30.61 -8.31 -14.36
N LEU A 125 -30.36 -9.58 -14.60
CA LEU A 125 -29.04 -10.08 -15.01
C LEU A 125 -28.51 -9.37 -16.25
N ARG A 126 -29.37 -9.14 -17.25
CA ARG A 126 -28.98 -8.43 -18.47
C ARG A 126 -28.60 -6.98 -18.17
N ARG A 127 -29.37 -6.27 -17.33
CA ARG A 127 -29.05 -4.91 -16.89
C ARG A 127 -27.72 -4.86 -16.13
N THR A 128 -27.52 -5.78 -15.19
CA THR A 128 -26.29 -5.87 -14.41
C THR A 128 -25.09 -6.22 -15.29
N THR A 129 -25.24 -7.14 -16.23
CA THR A 129 -24.18 -7.51 -17.18
C THR A 129 -23.76 -6.30 -18.02
N SER A 130 -24.73 -5.52 -18.53
CA SER A 130 -24.45 -4.26 -19.22
C SER A 130 -23.69 -3.29 -18.32
N PHE A 131 -24.12 -3.12 -17.07
CA PHE A 131 -23.42 -2.27 -16.11
C PHE A 131 -21.96 -2.73 -15.87
N ILE A 132 -21.74 -4.03 -15.68
CA ILE A 132 -20.40 -4.61 -15.47
C ILE A 132 -19.52 -4.40 -16.70
N SER A 133 -20.08 -4.52 -17.90
CA SER A 133 -19.37 -4.26 -19.15
C SER A 133 -18.99 -2.79 -19.34
N GLU A 134 -19.83 -1.86 -18.89
CA GLU A 134 -19.59 -0.42 -19.00
C GLU A 134 -18.67 0.12 -17.90
N ASN A 135 -18.66 -0.51 -16.72
CA ASN A 135 -17.97 -0.02 -15.52
C ASN A 135 -16.99 -1.05 -14.93
N THR A 136 -16.32 -1.83 -15.79
CA THR A 136 -15.47 -2.96 -15.39
C THR A 136 -14.45 -2.59 -14.30
N SER A 137 -13.76 -1.46 -14.42
CA SER A 137 -12.80 -1.00 -13.40
C SER A 137 -13.45 -0.75 -12.03
N ALA A 138 -14.67 -0.22 -11.99
CA ALA A 138 -15.39 0.01 -10.75
C ALA A 138 -15.89 -1.30 -10.12
N VAL A 139 -16.29 -2.27 -10.96
CA VAL A 139 -16.70 -3.61 -10.52
C VAL A 139 -15.54 -4.37 -9.91
N LEU A 140 -14.37 -4.40 -10.58
CA LEU A 140 -13.16 -5.05 -10.06
C LEU A 140 -12.68 -4.42 -8.73
N LYS A 141 -12.80 -3.10 -8.59
CA LYS A 141 -12.51 -2.38 -7.34
C LYS A 141 -13.55 -2.59 -6.24
N GLY A 142 -14.76 -3.03 -6.61
CA GLY A 142 -15.89 -3.24 -5.70
C GLY A 142 -16.06 -4.66 -5.19
N ILE A 143 -15.12 -5.58 -5.48
CA ILE A 143 -15.15 -6.94 -4.95
C ILE A 143 -14.78 -6.91 -3.45
N VAL A 144 -15.65 -7.46 -2.62
CA VAL A 144 -15.53 -7.47 -1.16
C VAL A 144 -15.77 -8.88 -0.62
N LYS A 145 -15.29 -9.15 0.60
CA LYS A 145 -15.63 -10.40 1.30
C LYS A 145 -17.11 -10.41 1.69
N LEU A 146 -17.79 -11.47 1.30
CA LEU A 146 -19.21 -11.69 1.62
C LEU A 146 -19.38 -12.63 2.80
N ASP A 147 -18.60 -13.71 2.84
CA ASP A 147 -18.73 -14.74 3.85
C ASP A 147 -17.39 -15.48 4.09
N GLU A 148 -17.27 -16.14 5.24
CA GLU A 148 -16.17 -17.04 5.56
C GLU A 148 -16.62 -18.19 6.47
N CYS A 149 -16.04 -19.38 6.28
CA CYS A 149 -16.08 -20.44 7.29
C CYS A 149 -14.68 -21.02 7.53
N VAL A 150 -14.51 -21.61 8.71
CA VAL A 150 -13.25 -22.24 9.13
C VAL A 150 -13.57 -23.62 9.68
N ASP A 151 -13.05 -24.67 9.03
CA ASP A 151 -13.09 -26.02 9.55
C ASP A 151 -11.77 -26.35 10.25
N THR A 152 -11.81 -26.51 11.58
CA THR A 152 -10.62 -26.84 12.37
C THR A 152 -10.29 -28.32 12.43
N GLU A 153 -11.21 -29.19 12.02
CA GLU A 153 -11.05 -30.65 11.99
C GLU A 153 -10.39 -31.09 10.68
N GLU A 154 -10.94 -30.65 9.55
CA GLU A 154 -10.42 -30.86 8.20
C GLU A 154 -9.34 -29.84 7.81
N LYS A 155 -9.23 -28.76 8.59
CA LYS A 155 -8.15 -27.77 8.56
C LYS A 155 -8.10 -26.89 7.31
N PHE A 156 -9.24 -26.37 6.91
CA PHE A 156 -9.36 -25.42 5.80
C PHE A 156 -10.19 -24.20 6.18
N VAL A 157 -10.10 -23.17 5.35
CA VAL A 157 -10.87 -21.93 5.39
C VAL A 157 -11.48 -21.73 4.02
N LEU A 158 -12.79 -21.57 3.94
CA LEU A 158 -13.48 -21.12 2.73
C LEU A 158 -13.80 -19.64 2.87
N VAL A 159 -13.59 -18.90 1.80
CA VAL A 159 -13.97 -17.49 1.73
C VAL A 159 -14.75 -17.22 0.46
N ARG A 160 -15.87 -16.53 0.61
CA ARG A 160 -16.70 -16.05 -0.49
C ARG A 160 -16.36 -14.60 -0.78
N MET A 161 -15.76 -14.31 -1.92
CA MET A 161 -15.54 -12.96 -2.41
C MET A 161 -16.59 -12.62 -3.46
N GLY A 162 -17.15 -11.41 -3.42
CA GLY A 162 -18.19 -11.04 -4.36
C GLY A 162 -18.38 -9.55 -4.54
N TRP A 163 -19.05 -9.21 -5.64
CA TRP A 163 -19.44 -7.85 -5.98
C TRP A 163 -20.95 -7.67 -5.77
N LYS A 164 -21.34 -6.52 -5.19
CA LYS A 164 -22.74 -6.14 -4.92
C LYS A 164 -23.15 -4.94 -5.78
N PRO A 165 -24.28 -5.01 -6.52
CA PRO A 165 -24.74 -3.90 -7.36
C PRO A 165 -25.01 -2.59 -6.58
N ASP A 166 -25.62 -2.67 -5.40
CA ASP A 166 -26.00 -1.49 -4.60
C ASP A 166 -24.79 -0.71 -4.04
N PHE A 167 -23.60 -1.34 -3.98
CA PHE A 167 -22.39 -0.72 -3.46
C PHE A 167 -21.87 0.42 -4.36
N VAL A 168 -22.19 0.40 -5.67
CA VAL A 168 -21.66 1.37 -6.64
C VAL A 168 -22.50 2.66 -6.70
N GLU A 169 -23.81 2.60 -6.38
CA GLU A 169 -24.65 3.80 -6.31
C GLU A 169 -24.21 4.75 -5.16
N GLN A 170 -23.67 4.20 -4.07
CA GLN A 170 -23.17 4.98 -2.93
C GLN A 170 -21.80 5.63 -3.21
N ILE A 171 -20.92 4.98 -3.98
CA ILE A 171 -19.63 5.55 -4.39
C ILE A 171 -19.83 6.68 -5.41
N GLY A 172 -20.84 6.58 -6.28
CA GLY A 172 -21.21 7.63 -7.24
C GLY A 172 -21.80 8.89 -6.62
N GLN A 173 -22.40 8.80 -5.42
CA GLN A 173 -22.98 9.96 -4.72
C GLN A 173 -21.93 10.78 -3.94
N ASN A 174 -20.94 10.12 -3.33
CA ASN A 174 -19.85 10.80 -2.60
C ASN A 174 -18.98 11.71 -3.51
N HIS A 175 -18.97 11.47 -4.82
CA HIS A 175 -18.27 12.32 -5.78
C HIS A 175 -19.05 13.59 -6.20
N ARG A 176 -20.36 13.67 -5.94
CA ARG A 176 -21.19 14.82 -6.34
C ARG A 176 -21.29 15.91 -5.27
N ASP A 177 -21.17 15.54 -3.99
CA ASP A 177 -21.28 16.49 -2.88
C ASP A 177 -20.03 17.37 -2.68
N ILE A 178 -18.90 17.04 -3.30
CA ILE A 178 -17.68 17.86 -3.28
C ILE A 178 -17.72 19.00 -4.33
N SER A 179 -18.62 18.93 -5.32
CA SER A 179 -18.65 19.87 -6.45
C SER A 179 -19.56 21.10 -6.26
N SER A 180 -20.30 21.23 -5.15
CA SER A 180 -21.35 22.25 -5.02
C SER A 180 -21.03 23.44 -4.10
N SER A 181 -19.84 23.52 -3.52
CA SER A 181 -19.44 24.65 -2.68
C SER A 181 -18.10 25.24 -3.12
N GLU A 182 -18.14 26.22 -4.01
CA GLU A 182 -17.50 27.55 -3.87
C GLU A 182 -17.32 28.23 -5.23
N SER A 183 -18.22 29.18 -5.51
CA SER A 183 -17.99 30.26 -6.46
C SER A 183 -17.92 31.58 -5.69
N THR A 184 -16.73 31.91 -5.19
CA THR A 184 -16.39 33.31 -4.91
C THR A 184 -15.03 33.60 -5.51
N SER A 185 -15.05 34.36 -6.60
CA SER A 185 -13.87 34.81 -7.33
C SER A 185 -13.09 35.81 -6.49
N ASP A 186 -11.85 35.45 -6.13
CA ASP A 186 -10.81 36.42 -5.84
C ASP A 186 -9.56 36.09 -6.68
N ASN A 187 -9.14 37.10 -7.43
CA ASN A 187 -7.99 37.10 -8.32
C ASN A 187 -6.69 36.82 -7.52
N VAL A 188 -6.17 35.61 -7.62
CA VAL A 188 -4.80 35.29 -7.20
C VAL A 188 -4.07 34.68 -8.39
N ASN A 189 -3.01 35.37 -8.81
CA ASN A 189 -2.04 34.90 -9.80
C ASN A 189 -1.64 33.46 -9.47
N ASN A 190 -2.10 32.54 -10.32
CA ASN A 190 -1.82 31.13 -10.20
C ASN A 190 -0.37 30.89 -10.62
N SER A 191 0.56 30.94 -9.66
CA SER A 191 1.79 30.18 -9.80
C SER A 191 1.35 28.73 -9.85
N ASN A 192 1.39 28.12 -11.04
CA ASN A 192 1.22 26.67 -11.24
C ASN A 192 2.09 25.94 -10.21
N ARG A 193 1.49 25.55 -9.09
CA ARG A 193 2.02 24.51 -8.23
C ARG A 193 1.56 23.24 -8.90
N ASP A 194 2.42 22.73 -9.76
CA ASP A 194 2.25 21.41 -10.33
C ASP A 194 2.26 20.45 -9.15
N LEU A 195 1.07 19.99 -8.75
CA LEU A 195 0.93 18.86 -7.85
C LEU A 195 1.40 17.67 -8.69
N GLN A 196 2.72 17.41 -8.70
CA GLN A 196 3.24 16.15 -9.18
C GLN A 196 2.66 15.08 -8.27
N SER A 197 1.53 14.52 -8.70
CA SER A 197 0.89 13.41 -8.02
C SER A 197 1.85 12.23 -8.15
N PRO A 198 2.38 11.69 -7.04
CA PRO A 198 3.10 10.43 -7.10
C PRO A 198 2.19 9.38 -7.71
N GLY A 199 2.78 8.50 -8.52
CA GLY A 199 2.04 7.59 -9.39
C GLY A 199 2.80 6.30 -9.61
N ILE A 200 2.05 5.28 -10.02
CA ILE A 200 2.61 3.98 -10.33
C ILE A 200 3.14 4.03 -11.76
N LYS A 201 4.42 3.70 -11.93
CA LYS A 201 5.08 3.59 -13.23
C LYS A 201 5.40 2.13 -13.51
N TYR A 202 5.31 1.74 -14.77
CA TYR A 202 5.68 0.40 -15.19
C TYR A 202 7.12 0.39 -15.74
N ILE A 203 7.96 -0.48 -15.18
CA ILE A 203 9.34 -0.68 -15.63
C ILE A 203 9.46 -2.09 -16.20
N GLU A 204 10.01 -2.20 -17.41
CA GLU A 204 10.30 -3.47 -18.05
C GLU A 204 11.74 -3.89 -17.77
N VAL A 205 11.93 -5.14 -17.34
CA VAL A 205 13.22 -5.74 -17.00
C VAL A 205 13.29 -7.14 -17.60
N ASN A 206 14.44 -7.48 -18.18
CA ASN A 206 14.72 -8.84 -18.61
C ASN A 206 15.48 -9.57 -17.49
N SER A 207 15.05 -10.78 -17.17
CA SER A 207 15.61 -11.59 -16.08
C SER A 207 15.72 -13.05 -16.47
N THR A 208 16.78 -13.69 -16.03
CA THR A 208 16.99 -15.13 -16.22
C THR A 208 17.04 -15.83 -14.88
N GLY A 209 16.30 -16.93 -14.74
CA GLY A 209 16.20 -17.72 -13.51
C GLY A 209 16.45 -19.20 -13.77
N PHE A 210 16.83 -19.91 -12.71
CA PHE A 210 17.18 -21.32 -12.76
C PHE A 210 16.35 -22.09 -11.74
N GLY A 211 15.91 -23.29 -12.09
CA GLY A 211 15.09 -24.12 -11.22
C GLY A 211 15.22 -25.60 -11.55
N GLN A 212 14.88 -26.46 -10.58
CA GLN A 212 14.87 -27.91 -10.79
C GLN A 212 13.66 -28.37 -11.63
N SER A 213 12.60 -27.57 -11.64
CA SER A 213 11.43 -27.73 -12.49
C SER A 213 11.20 -26.49 -13.37
N TYR A 214 10.35 -26.65 -14.38
CA TYR A 214 9.88 -25.56 -15.24
C TYR A 214 9.37 -24.36 -14.41
N ASP A 215 8.49 -24.65 -13.44
CA ASP A 215 7.89 -23.64 -12.57
C ASP A 215 8.92 -22.96 -11.67
N ASP A 216 9.86 -23.73 -11.10
CA ASP A 216 10.92 -23.19 -10.26
C ASP A 216 11.81 -22.19 -11.01
N ALA A 217 12.09 -22.46 -12.30
CA ALA A 217 12.90 -21.57 -13.12
C ALA A 217 12.18 -20.25 -13.40
N ILE A 218 10.87 -20.30 -13.67
CA ILE A 218 10.03 -19.11 -13.85
C ILE A 218 9.93 -18.30 -12.55
N ARG A 219 9.60 -18.95 -11.43
CA ARG A 219 9.52 -18.29 -10.11
C ARG A 219 10.86 -17.65 -9.72
N SER A 220 11.98 -18.34 -9.99
CA SER A 220 13.32 -17.79 -9.79
C SER A 220 13.58 -16.58 -10.67
N ALA A 221 13.18 -16.60 -11.95
CA ALA A 221 13.37 -15.49 -12.88
C ALA A 221 12.56 -14.26 -12.45
N LEU A 222 11.30 -14.45 -12.04
CA LEU A 222 10.46 -13.39 -11.47
C LEU A 222 11.08 -12.77 -10.22
N ARG A 223 11.63 -13.60 -9.32
CA ARG A 223 12.33 -13.10 -8.12
C ARG A 223 13.56 -12.28 -8.49
N TYR A 224 14.32 -12.70 -9.50
CA TYR A 224 15.46 -11.93 -10.00
C TYR A 224 15.05 -10.62 -10.67
N ALA A 225 13.91 -10.55 -11.36
CA ALA A 225 13.40 -9.28 -11.88
C ALA A 225 13.09 -8.30 -10.74
N ILE A 226 12.42 -8.76 -9.69
CA ILE A 226 12.12 -7.94 -8.50
C ILE A 226 13.41 -7.50 -7.81
N SER A 227 14.39 -8.39 -7.65
CA SER A 227 15.66 -8.03 -6.99
C SER A 227 16.48 -7.01 -7.78
N GLN A 228 16.38 -7.01 -9.12
CA GLN A 228 17.04 -6.02 -9.96
C GLN A 228 16.47 -4.60 -9.78
N VAL A 229 15.17 -4.47 -9.53
CA VAL A 229 14.52 -3.14 -9.38
C VAL A 229 14.47 -2.70 -7.93
N PHE A 230 14.08 -3.59 -7.01
CA PHE A 230 13.79 -3.25 -5.62
C PHE A 230 14.85 -3.75 -4.63
N GLY A 231 15.81 -4.57 -5.08
CA GLY A 231 16.86 -5.14 -4.25
C GLY A 231 16.49 -6.45 -3.55
N GLU A 232 17.50 -7.19 -3.08
CA GLU A 232 17.37 -8.55 -2.56
C GLU A 232 16.55 -8.65 -1.25
N ALA A 233 16.60 -7.61 -0.41
CA ALA A 233 15.84 -7.57 0.84
C ALA A 233 14.31 -7.58 0.61
N ILE A 234 13.86 -6.98 -0.49
CA ILE A 234 12.45 -6.94 -0.88
C ILE A 234 12.08 -8.23 -1.61
N ALA A 235 12.95 -8.71 -2.51
CA ALA A 235 12.74 -9.94 -3.26
C ALA A 235 12.63 -11.20 -2.37
N SER A 236 13.26 -11.19 -1.20
CA SER A 236 13.19 -12.27 -0.19
C SER A 236 12.08 -12.09 0.84
N SER A 237 11.28 -11.02 0.74
CA SER A 237 10.18 -10.78 1.67
C SER A 237 9.08 -11.84 1.51
N GLN A 238 8.40 -12.16 2.62
CA GLN A 238 7.31 -13.13 2.62
C GLN A 238 6.19 -12.73 1.66
N ALA A 239 5.89 -11.44 1.56
CA ALA A 239 4.84 -10.90 0.68
C ALA A 239 5.16 -11.12 -0.81
N VAL A 240 6.41 -10.86 -1.22
CA VAL A 240 6.86 -11.13 -2.60
C VAL A 240 6.86 -12.62 -2.89
N THR A 241 7.29 -13.43 -1.93
CA THR A 241 7.32 -14.90 -2.08
C THR A 241 5.90 -15.43 -2.27
N THR A 242 4.94 -15.02 -1.43
CA THR A 242 3.53 -15.42 -1.57
C THR A 242 2.91 -14.92 -2.87
N GLN A 243 3.29 -13.73 -3.35
CA GLN A 243 2.83 -13.22 -4.64
C GLN A 243 3.30 -14.11 -5.79
N ILE A 244 4.59 -14.46 -5.83
CA ILE A 244 5.15 -15.32 -6.87
C ILE A 244 4.54 -16.72 -6.81
N ASP A 245 4.34 -17.26 -5.61
CA ASP A 245 3.75 -18.59 -5.41
C ASP A 245 2.26 -18.68 -5.76
N SER A 246 1.54 -17.55 -5.73
CA SER A 246 0.12 -17.45 -6.12
C SER A 246 -0.11 -17.39 -7.64
N ILE A 247 0.96 -17.31 -8.45
CA ILE A 247 0.84 -17.29 -9.90
C ILE A 247 0.49 -18.71 -10.37
N GLU A 248 -0.74 -18.88 -10.85
CA GLU A 248 -1.15 -20.10 -11.55
C GLU A 248 -0.46 -20.15 -12.91
N LEU A 249 0.51 -21.06 -13.03
CA LEU A 249 1.12 -21.41 -14.30
C LEU A 249 0.19 -22.43 -14.96
N SER A 250 -0.53 -21.99 -16.01
CA SER A 250 -1.43 -22.87 -16.74
C SER A 250 -0.63 -23.98 -17.42
N ASP A 251 -0.67 -25.18 -16.84
CA ASP A 251 -0.24 -26.42 -17.46
C ASP A 251 -1.24 -26.78 -18.57
N SER A 252 -0.89 -26.48 -19.81
CA SER A 252 -1.60 -27.08 -20.93
C SER A 252 -1.08 -28.52 -21.09
N ASP A 253 -1.91 -29.45 -20.62
CA ASP A 253 -1.88 -30.89 -20.84
C ASP A 253 -1.08 -31.73 -19.85
N ASN A 254 -1.83 -32.20 -18.84
CA ASN A 254 -1.63 -33.48 -18.18
C ASN A 254 -1.62 -34.62 -19.22
N ASP A 255 -0.47 -34.89 -19.84
CA ASP A 255 -0.14 -36.23 -20.31
C ASP A 255 1.36 -36.50 -20.13
N SER A 256 1.67 -37.36 -19.18
CA SER A 256 3.01 -37.89 -18.98
C SER A 256 3.39 -38.77 -20.17
N TYR A 257 4.02 -38.23 -21.20
CA TYR A 257 4.79 -39.03 -22.16
C TYR A 257 6.02 -38.24 -22.61
N GLY A 258 7.19 -38.70 -22.19
CA GLY A 258 8.46 -38.19 -22.70
C GLY A 258 8.52 -38.35 -24.21
N ILE A 259 8.71 -37.24 -24.92
CA ILE A 259 9.11 -37.26 -26.33
C ILE A 259 10.11 -36.12 -26.55
N SER A 260 11.26 -36.56 -27.03
CA SER A 260 12.40 -35.89 -27.66
C SER A 260 12.21 -34.51 -28.27
N ALA A 261 13.35 -33.84 -28.30
CA ALA A 261 13.76 -32.73 -29.14
C ALA A 261 13.13 -32.69 -30.56
N GLU A 262 13.15 -31.47 -31.10
CA GLU A 262 12.67 -31.06 -32.42
C GLU A 262 11.14 -30.92 -32.57
N GLY A 263 10.69 -29.69 -32.31
CA GLY A 263 9.56 -29.13 -33.06
C GLY A 263 8.33 -28.82 -32.23
N ARG A 264 8.36 -27.71 -31.49
CA ARG A 264 7.16 -26.94 -31.23
C ARG A 264 7.47 -25.46 -31.28
N SER A 265 6.87 -24.82 -32.30
CA SER A 265 6.59 -23.40 -32.38
C SER A 265 6.29 -22.86 -30.99
N VAL A 266 7.02 -21.82 -30.61
CA VAL A 266 6.75 -20.96 -29.45
C VAL A 266 5.30 -20.51 -29.53
N SER A 267 4.40 -21.24 -28.88
CA SER A 267 3.09 -20.74 -28.52
C SER A 267 3.36 -19.79 -27.36
N THR A 268 3.33 -18.50 -27.66
CA THR A 268 3.38 -17.41 -26.70
C THR A 268 2.17 -17.51 -25.78
N THR A 269 2.26 -18.33 -24.74
CA THR A 269 1.29 -18.34 -23.66
C THR A 269 1.55 -17.08 -22.85
N ASN A 270 0.81 -16.01 -23.14
CA ASN A 270 0.73 -14.85 -22.25
C ASN A 270 0.01 -15.32 -20.99
N VAL A 271 0.76 -15.63 -19.92
CA VAL A 271 0.19 -16.08 -18.65
C VAL A 271 0.44 -15.03 -17.57
N SER A 272 -0.63 -14.77 -16.80
CA SER A 272 -0.68 -14.14 -15.47
C SER A 272 -0.51 -12.61 -15.39
N ILE A 273 -1.64 -11.93 -15.20
CA ILE A 273 -1.77 -10.69 -14.41
C ILE A 273 -1.50 -11.10 -12.96
N SER A 274 -0.35 -10.74 -12.41
CA SER A 274 -0.05 -11.07 -11.01
C SER A 274 -0.58 -9.97 -10.09
N SER A 275 -1.14 -10.38 -8.97
CA SER A 275 -1.49 -9.48 -7.88
C SER A 275 -0.21 -8.96 -7.22
N GLY A 276 0.26 -7.74 -7.55
CA GLY A 276 1.23 -6.98 -6.74
C GLY A 276 2.30 -6.22 -7.52
N THR A 277 3.56 -6.38 -7.14
CA THR A 277 4.70 -5.69 -7.79
C THR A 277 4.93 -6.12 -9.24
N ILE A 278 4.58 -7.36 -9.63
CA ILE A 278 4.67 -7.82 -11.03
C ILE A 278 3.34 -7.53 -11.75
N HIS A 279 3.37 -6.66 -12.75
CA HIS A 279 2.19 -6.29 -13.53
C HIS A 279 1.90 -7.30 -14.65
N LYS A 280 2.95 -7.69 -15.40
CA LYS A 280 2.89 -8.76 -16.41
C LYS A 280 4.27 -9.37 -16.60
N TYR A 281 4.34 -10.59 -17.13
CA TYR A 281 5.59 -11.13 -17.66
C TYR A 281 5.34 -11.89 -18.96
N GLU A 282 6.38 -12.03 -19.76
CA GLU A 282 6.40 -12.76 -21.01
C GLU A 282 7.60 -13.71 -20.98
N ILE A 283 7.36 -14.99 -21.25
CA ILE A 283 8.41 -15.99 -21.37
C ILE A 283 9.07 -15.78 -22.73
N ILE A 284 10.33 -15.34 -22.73
CA ILE A 284 11.12 -15.14 -23.94
C ILE A 284 11.65 -16.49 -24.42
N ASP A 285 12.20 -17.26 -23.49
CA ASP A 285 12.82 -18.55 -23.77
C ASP A 285 12.85 -19.40 -22.50
N ILE A 286 12.80 -20.72 -22.68
CA ILE A 286 13.09 -21.66 -21.61
C ILE A 286 13.84 -22.85 -22.17
N THR A 287 14.95 -23.20 -21.53
CA THR A 287 15.82 -24.29 -21.97
C THR A 287 16.03 -25.30 -20.86
N GLU A 288 15.92 -26.57 -21.22
CA GLU A 288 16.31 -27.67 -20.33
C GLU A 288 17.84 -27.82 -20.41
N THR A 289 18.47 -27.81 -19.24
CA THR A 289 19.91 -27.98 -19.05
C THR A 289 20.16 -29.25 -18.25
N ASN A 290 21.42 -29.69 -18.17
CA ASN A 290 21.78 -30.88 -17.39
C ASN A 290 21.47 -30.74 -15.88
N ASP A 291 21.29 -29.50 -15.39
CA ASP A 291 21.12 -29.16 -13.98
C ASP A 291 19.69 -28.65 -13.65
N GLY A 292 18.75 -28.77 -14.59
CA GLY A 292 17.36 -28.31 -14.45
C GLY A 292 16.93 -27.41 -15.63
N TYR A 293 16.10 -26.41 -15.36
CA TYR A 293 15.57 -25.47 -16.36
C TYR A 293 16.17 -24.07 -16.19
N GLU A 294 16.44 -23.40 -17.31
CA GLU A 294 16.81 -21.99 -17.39
C GLU A 294 15.70 -21.22 -18.11
N ALA A 295 15.06 -20.28 -17.43
CA ALA A 295 13.96 -19.47 -17.96
C ALA A 295 14.39 -18.02 -18.13
N SER A 296 14.24 -17.48 -19.33
CA SER A 296 14.44 -16.06 -19.65
C SER A 296 13.09 -15.37 -19.82
N LEU A 297 12.83 -14.37 -18.97
CA LEU A 297 11.57 -13.64 -18.92
C LEU A 297 11.77 -12.16 -19.22
N ARG A 298 10.77 -11.54 -19.86
CA ARG A 298 10.55 -10.09 -19.88
C ARG A 298 9.48 -9.78 -18.85
N VAL A 299 9.82 -9.08 -17.79
CA VAL A 299 8.93 -8.80 -16.65
C VAL A 299 8.65 -7.31 -16.60
N VAL A 300 7.39 -6.94 -16.46
CA VAL A 300 6.97 -5.56 -16.21
C VAL A 300 6.54 -5.43 -14.76
N LEU A 301 7.23 -4.56 -14.05
CA LEU A 301 7.04 -4.32 -12.63
C LEU A 301 6.36 -2.96 -12.40
N ALA A 302 5.41 -2.92 -11.48
CA ALA A 302 4.83 -1.70 -10.94
C ALA A 302 5.82 -1.09 -9.93
N ASP A 303 6.43 0.03 -10.30
CA ASP A 303 7.28 0.85 -9.45
C ASP A 303 6.53 2.08 -8.95
N TYR A 304 6.79 2.48 -7.69
CA TYR A 304 6.18 3.66 -7.11
C TYR A 304 7.11 4.87 -7.28
N GLU A 305 6.74 5.78 -8.16
CA GLU A 305 7.44 7.05 -8.27
C GLU A 305 6.99 7.96 -7.13
N SER A 306 7.80 7.99 -6.06
CA SER A 306 7.51 8.75 -4.83
C SER A 306 7.30 10.26 -5.03
N GLY A 307 7.63 10.80 -6.21
CA GLY A 307 7.56 12.23 -6.51
C GLY A 307 8.54 13.08 -5.69
N ILE A 308 9.42 12.44 -4.90
CA ILE A 308 10.39 13.14 -4.07
C ILE A 308 11.59 13.57 -4.91
N ASP A 309 11.95 14.85 -4.77
CA ASP A 309 13.11 15.43 -5.42
C ASP A 309 14.40 14.93 -4.74
N THR A 310 15.04 13.94 -5.34
CA THR A 310 16.27 13.30 -4.83
C THR A 310 17.47 14.26 -4.75
N THR A 311 17.39 15.43 -5.37
CA THR A 311 18.46 16.45 -5.28
C THR A 311 18.39 17.24 -3.97
N LYS A 312 17.22 17.31 -3.34
CA LYS A 312 16.97 18.02 -2.08
C LYS A 312 17.27 17.13 -0.88
N GLN A 313 17.47 17.77 0.28
CA GLN A 313 17.57 17.06 1.56
C GLN A 313 16.18 16.82 2.14
N ASN A 314 15.99 15.63 2.71
CA ASN A 314 14.77 15.30 3.45
C ASN A 314 14.88 15.85 4.86
N ILE A 315 13.93 16.70 5.27
CA ILE A 315 13.94 17.36 6.56
C ILE A 315 12.64 17.10 7.31
N VAL A 316 12.75 16.89 8.62
CA VAL A 316 11.60 16.84 9.53
C VAL A 316 11.74 17.97 10.53
N VAL A 317 10.66 18.72 10.74
CA VAL A 317 10.54 19.62 11.89
C VAL A 317 9.83 18.87 12.99
N LEU A 318 10.51 18.70 14.13
CA LEU A 318 9.90 18.08 15.30
C LEU A 318 9.04 19.10 16.06
N PRO A 319 8.08 18.62 16.88
CA PRO A 319 7.29 19.49 17.74
C PRO A 319 8.16 20.48 18.51
N THR A 320 7.81 21.77 18.45
CA THR A 320 8.58 22.78 19.15
C THR A 320 8.41 22.59 20.66
N LEU A 321 9.52 22.33 21.36
CA LEU A 321 9.52 22.15 22.80
C LEU A 321 9.25 23.49 23.50
N SER A 322 8.46 23.48 24.56
CA SER A 322 8.24 24.65 25.39
C SER A 322 7.73 24.25 26.78
N ASN A 323 7.84 25.16 27.75
CA ASN A 323 7.20 25.00 29.06
C ASN A 323 5.68 25.10 28.94
N ASP A 324 4.92 24.58 29.92
CA ASP A 324 3.46 24.48 29.85
C ASP A 324 2.70 25.78 29.55
N ASN A 325 3.28 26.92 29.93
CA ASN A 325 2.69 28.24 29.68
C ASN A 325 2.84 28.72 28.22
N HIS A 326 3.62 28.03 27.39
CA HIS A 326 4.02 28.49 26.05
C HIS A 326 3.63 27.53 24.91
N HIS A 327 2.79 26.52 25.16
CA HIS A 327 2.40 25.54 24.15
C HIS A 327 1.76 26.18 22.90
N GLU A 328 0.85 27.14 23.08
CA GLU A 328 0.18 27.80 21.93
C GLU A 328 1.15 28.55 21.01
N ILE A 329 2.18 29.18 21.58
CA ILE A 329 3.19 29.89 20.78
C ILE A 329 4.13 28.89 20.10
N ALA A 330 4.48 27.79 20.77
CA ALA A 330 5.32 26.72 20.21
C ALA A 330 4.68 26.11 18.97
N ASP A 331 3.41 25.71 19.07
CA ASP A 331 2.60 25.20 17.97
C ASP A 331 2.53 26.18 16.79
N SER A 332 2.29 27.47 17.09
CA SER A 332 2.22 28.51 16.06
C SER A 332 3.57 28.74 15.39
N VAL A 333 4.67 28.63 16.13
CA VAL A 333 6.04 28.75 15.60
C VAL A 333 6.38 27.56 14.71
N GLN A 334 6.06 26.34 15.12
CA GLN A 334 6.30 25.12 14.35
C GLN A 334 5.62 25.19 12.98
N ARG A 335 4.30 25.37 12.95
CA ARG A 335 3.53 25.43 11.69
C ARG A 335 4.07 26.51 10.74
N ARG A 336 4.48 27.65 11.28
CA ARG A 336 5.04 28.74 10.47
C ARG A 336 6.45 28.45 9.97
N LEU A 337 7.25 27.73 10.76
CA LEU A 337 8.57 27.28 10.35
C LEU A 337 8.43 26.29 9.19
N GLU A 338 7.57 25.27 9.32
CA GLU A 338 7.24 24.32 8.25
C GLU A 338 6.77 25.04 6.99
N GLN A 339 5.80 25.96 7.09
CA GLN A 339 5.33 26.78 5.96
C GLN A 339 6.47 27.55 5.29
N ALA A 340 7.39 28.13 6.06
CA ALA A 340 8.53 28.85 5.52
C ALA A 340 9.50 27.93 4.79
N LEU A 341 9.74 26.72 5.32
CA LEU A 341 10.60 25.71 4.69
C LEU A 341 9.98 25.15 3.41
N VAL A 342 8.69 24.81 3.39
CA VAL A 342 7.98 24.39 2.17
C VAL A 342 8.03 25.48 1.11
N LYS A 343 7.77 26.75 1.49
CA LYS A 343 7.82 27.88 0.56
C LYS A 343 9.22 28.11 -0.01
N SER A 344 10.27 27.77 0.74
CA SER A 344 11.65 27.92 0.27
C SER A 344 11.99 26.97 -0.87
N GLN A 345 11.26 25.85 -1.01
CA GLN A 345 11.51 24.80 -1.99
C GLN A 345 12.94 24.22 -1.93
N LYS A 346 13.68 24.40 -0.82
CA LYS A 346 15.05 23.88 -0.68
C LYS A 346 15.15 22.47 -0.10
N PHE A 347 14.08 22.00 0.53
CA PHE A 347 14.02 20.73 1.23
C PHE A 347 12.76 19.97 0.82
N ASN A 348 12.82 18.64 0.93
CA ASN A 348 11.64 17.81 1.00
C ASN A 348 11.21 17.78 2.47
N LEU A 349 10.19 18.59 2.82
CA LEU A 349 9.67 18.59 4.18
C LEU A 349 8.80 17.34 4.36
N LEU A 350 9.18 16.50 5.31
CA LEU A 350 8.44 15.31 5.69
C LEU A 350 7.59 15.63 6.93
N ASP A 351 6.30 15.33 6.83
CA ASP A 351 5.37 15.45 7.94
C ASP A 351 5.41 14.20 8.82
N ARG A 352 5.47 14.40 10.14
CA ARG A 352 5.43 13.34 11.16
C ARG A 352 4.29 13.54 12.16
N GLU A 353 3.57 14.65 12.10
CA GLU A 353 2.43 14.92 12.97
C GLU A 353 1.29 13.94 12.70
N PHE A 354 1.04 13.64 11.41
CA PHE A 354 -0.04 12.76 10.98
C PHE A 354 0.43 11.37 10.53
N LEU A 355 1.59 10.91 11.02
CA LEU A 355 2.17 9.63 10.62
C LEU A 355 1.21 8.46 10.91
N ASP A 356 0.56 8.43 12.07
CA ASP A 356 -0.41 7.38 12.42
C ASP A 356 -1.59 7.31 11.45
N SER A 357 -2.04 8.46 10.94
CA SER A 357 -3.10 8.51 9.93
C SER A 357 -2.61 7.99 8.58
N ALA A 358 -1.38 8.33 8.19
CA ALA A 358 -0.77 7.80 6.98
C ALA A 358 -0.51 6.27 7.09
N GLU A 359 -0.08 5.79 8.25
CA GLU A 359 0.12 4.36 8.51
C GLU A 359 -1.20 3.57 8.47
N ARG A 360 -2.30 4.14 8.95
CA ARG A 360 -3.64 3.54 8.80
C ARG A 360 -4.05 3.39 7.34
N GLU A 361 -3.77 4.39 6.51
CA GLU A 361 -4.03 4.32 5.06
C GLU A 361 -3.14 3.27 4.37
N LEU A 362 -1.85 3.22 4.72
CA LEU A 362 -0.97 2.15 4.24
C LEU A 362 -1.44 0.77 4.73
N GLY A 363 -1.99 0.68 5.94
CA GLY A 363 -2.62 -0.53 6.48
C GLY A 363 -3.86 -0.95 5.69
N PHE A 364 -4.68 0.01 5.23
CA PHE A 364 -5.80 -0.26 4.33
C PHE A 364 -5.31 -0.81 2.98
N ILE A 365 -4.26 -0.21 2.39
CA ILE A 365 -3.63 -0.72 1.17
C ILE A 365 -3.10 -2.14 1.39
N ALA A 366 -2.41 -2.38 2.51
CA ALA A 366 -1.88 -3.69 2.88
C ALA A 366 -2.96 -4.74 3.18
N SER A 367 -4.19 -4.34 3.49
CA SER A 367 -5.30 -5.25 3.79
C SER A 367 -5.83 -6.00 2.56
N GLY A 368 -5.34 -5.70 1.35
CA GLY A 368 -5.80 -6.34 0.12
C GLY A 368 -7.08 -5.74 -0.47
N ASN A 369 -7.61 -4.68 0.15
CA ASN A 369 -8.79 -3.94 -0.31
C ASN A 369 -8.48 -2.87 -1.38
N SER A 370 -7.21 -2.67 -1.72
CA SER A 370 -6.76 -1.78 -2.81
C SER A 370 -6.34 -2.57 -4.05
N PRO A 371 -6.31 -1.94 -5.25
CA PRO A 371 -5.66 -2.51 -6.44
C PRO A 371 -4.24 -2.94 -6.10
N VAL A 372 -3.78 -4.05 -6.67
CA VAL A 372 -2.56 -4.68 -6.18
C VAL A 372 -1.31 -3.88 -6.57
N GLU A 373 -1.43 -3.04 -7.58
CA GLU A 373 -0.44 -2.04 -7.94
C GLU A 373 -0.22 -1.02 -6.82
N GLU A 374 -1.21 -0.74 -5.97
CA GLU A 374 -1.08 0.15 -4.81
C GLU A 374 -0.20 -0.44 -3.71
N LEU A 375 0.03 -1.77 -3.70
CA LEU A 375 1.03 -2.37 -2.81
C LEU A 375 2.43 -1.82 -3.05
N SER A 376 2.71 -1.30 -4.26
CA SER A 376 3.96 -0.59 -4.54
C SER A 376 4.17 0.63 -3.65
N ARG A 377 3.13 1.21 -3.03
CA ARG A 377 3.30 2.32 -2.06
C ARG A 377 3.88 1.85 -0.72
N LEU A 378 3.75 0.57 -0.39
CA LEU A 378 4.24 0.01 0.87
C LEU A 378 5.77 0.02 0.89
N GLY A 379 6.35 0.37 2.05
CA GLY A 379 7.80 0.44 2.21
C GLY A 379 8.49 1.65 1.58
N ASN A 380 7.75 2.50 0.85
CA ASN A 380 8.27 3.73 0.24
C ASN A 380 8.21 4.96 1.16
N GLN A 381 8.04 4.76 2.47
CA GLN A 381 8.17 5.84 3.43
C GLN A 381 9.63 6.31 3.50
N ILE A 382 9.83 7.61 3.30
CA ILE A 382 11.18 8.18 3.21
C ILE A 382 11.65 8.65 4.59
N GLY A 383 12.91 8.33 4.91
CA GLY A 383 13.60 8.79 6.11
C GLY A 383 14.07 10.24 6.00
N ALA A 384 14.25 10.90 7.15
CA ALA A 384 14.81 12.25 7.21
C ALA A 384 16.34 12.20 7.18
N ASP A 385 16.97 13.08 6.38
CA ASP A 385 18.41 13.33 6.45
C ASP A 385 18.75 14.24 7.64
N LEU A 386 17.83 15.14 7.99
CA LEU A 386 17.98 16.18 8.99
C LEU A 386 16.74 16.27 9.88
N LEU A 387 16.96 16.36 11.19
CA LEU A 387 15.93 16.69 12.16
C LEU A 387 16.16 18.12 12.66
N VAL A 388 15.12 18.95 12.57
CA VAL A 388 15.08 20.30 13.15
C VAL A 388 14.38 20.23 14.49
N ILE A 389 15.09 20.60 15.54
CA ILE A 389 14.59 20.66 16.91
C ILE A 389 14.61 22.11 17.35
N THR A 390 13.47 22.58 17.83
CA THR A 390 13.29 23.93 18.36
C THR A 390 12.77 23.87 19.78
N GLU A 391 13.29 24.73 20.64
CA GLU A 391 12.87 24.82 22.04
C GLU A 391 12.73 26.30 22.43
N ILE A 392 11.54 26.71 22.84
CA ILE A 392 11.28 28.05 23.37
C ILE A 392 11.62 28.04 24.86
N THR A 393 12.81 28.53 25.21
CA THR A 393 13.30 28.57 26.60
C THR A 393 12.72 29.76 27.36
N ASN A 394 12.49 30.89 26.68
CA ASN A 394 11.91 32.08 27.27
C ASN A 394 10.95 32.76 26.28
N TYR A 395 9.81 33.24 26.78
CA TYR A 395 8.83 33.98 26.00
C TYR A 395 8.06 34.93 26.94
N VAL A 396 8.25 36.23 26.75
CA VAL A 396 7.63 37.27 27.58
C VAL A 396 7.11 38.38 26.66
N ILE A 397 5.87 38.79 26.90
CA ILE A 397 5.23 39.90 26.21
C ILE A 397 4.99 41.03 27.22
N ASP A 398 5.61 42.19 26.97
CA ASP A 398 5.35 43.41 27.72
C ASP A 398 4.34 44.28 26.97
N GLU A 399 3.07 44.24 27.38
CA GLU A 399 2.02 45.07 26.78
C GLU A 399 1.98 46.48 27.39
N ARG A 400 1.77 47.47 26.53
CA ARG A 400 1.60 48.88 26.90
C ARG A 400 0.45 49.46 26.11
N GLU A 401 -0.57 49.90 26.83
CA GLU A 401 -1.64 50.67 26.25
C GLU A 401 -1.25 52.15 26.17
N ARG A 402 -1.56 52.78 25.04
CA ARG A 402 -1.44 54.23 24.88
C ARG A 402 -2.72 54.78 24.30
N ARG A 403 -3.32 55.73 25.00
CA ARG A 403 -4.43 56.52 24.48
C ARG A 403 -3.90 57.56 23.48
N VAL A 404 -4.41 57.54 22.25
CA VAL A 404 -4.08 58.51 21.20
C VAL A 404 -5.39 59.10 20.67
N GLY A 405 -5.76 60.28 21.19
CA GLY A 405 -7.09 60.86 20.98
C GLY A 405 -8.17 60.00 21.67
N ASP A 406 -9.18 59.58 20.91
CA ASP A 406 -10.25 58.69 21.37
C ASP A 406 -9.98 57.19 21.12
N ARG A 407 -8.82 56.84 20.56
CA ARG A 407 -8.45 55.44 20.32
C ARG A 407 -7.47 54.94 21.38
N ILE A 408 -7.72 53.75 21.91
CA ILE A 408 -6.75 53.00 22.72
C ILE A 408 -5.89 52.19 21.75
N MET A 409 -4.58 52.39 21.82
CA MET A 409 -3.60 51.69 20.99
C MET A 409 -2.77 50.78 21.90
N THR A 410 -3.00 49.47 21.80
CA THR A 410 -2.18 48.47 22.49
C THR A 410 -0.93 48.20 21.67
N ARG A 411 0.24 48.38 22.26
CA ARG A 411 1.53 48.00 21.68
C ARG A 411 2.20 47.03 22.63
N SER A 412 2.98 46.09 22.12
CA SER A 412 3.78 45.21 22.98
C SER A 412 5.23 45.19 22.57
N GLU A 413 6.09 44.82 23.51
CA GLU A 413 7.48 44.44 23.30
C GLU A 413 7.62 42.93 23.52
N LEU A 414 8.13 42.21 22.53
CA LEU A 414 8.40 40.77 22.60
C LEU A 414 9.84 40.55 23.07
N ASN A 415 9.99 39.73 24.11
CA ASN A 415 11.25 39.11 24.50
C ASN A 415 11.12 37.59 24.34
N ALA A 416 12.02 36.96 23.60
CA ALA A 416 12.00 35.52 23.40
C ALA A 416 13.41 34.94 23.24
N GLU A 417 13.61 33.74 23.75
CA GLU A 417 14.83 32.97 23.57
C GLU A 417 14.43 31.59 23.05
N VAL A 418 15.01 31.22 21.90
CA VAL A 418 14.70 29.97 21.22
C VAL A 418 15.97 29.25 20.84
N ARG A 419 16.13 28.03 21.33
CA ARG A 419 17.21 27.13 20.95
C ARG A 419 16.84 26.41 19.66
N LEU A 420 17.77 26.40 18.71
CA LEU A 420 17.66 25.66 17.45
C LEU A 420 18.77 24.61 17.41
N LYS A 421 18.42 23.36 17.13
CA LYS A 421 19.36 22.31 16.78
C LYS A 421 18.97 21.66 15.46
N ILE A 422 19.96 21.39 14.61
CA ILE A 422 19.80 20.54 13.43
C ILE A 422 20.73 19.35 13.60
N ILE A 423 20.18 18.15 13.57
CA ILE A 423 20.94 16.92 13.78
C ILE A 423 20.78 15.96 12.60
N ASN A 424 21.82 15.18 12.33
CA ASN A 424 21.71 14.00 11.48
C ASN A 424 21.19 12.83 12.35
N PRO A 425 20.03 12.23 12.03
CA PRO A 425 19.46 11.17 12.86
C PRO A 425 20.28 9.88 12.86
N ALA A 426 20.99 9.56 11.77
CA ALA A 426 21.78 8.34 11.66
C ALA A 426 23.08 8.39 12.46
N THR A 427 23.76 9.55 12.47
CA THR A 427 25.05 9.71 13.17
C THR A 427 24.93 10.40 14.52
N THR A 428 23.76 10.95 14.85
CA THR A 428 23.51 11.84 16.00
C THR A 428 24.36 13.12 16.00
N GLN A 429 25.04 13.42 14.89
CA GLN A 429 25.89 14.61 14.76
C GLN A 429 25.04 15.88 14.78
N ILE A 430 25.45 16.84 15.61
CA ILE A 430 24.89 18.20 15.61
C ILE A 430 25.55 19.00 14.47
N ILE A 431 24.74 19.41 13.51
CA ILE A 431 25.16 20.22 12.36
C ILE A 431 25.04 21.71 12.71
N VAL A 432 23.94 22.08 13.37
CA VAL A 432 23.69 23.44 13.85
C VAL A 432 23.24 23.37 15.30
N SER A 433 23.76 24.29 16.13
CA SER A 433 23.25 24.53 17.48
C SER A 433 23.36 26.03 17.76
N GLU A 434 22.23 26.71 17.75
CA GLU A 434 22.16 28.16 17.96
C GLU A 434 21.17 28.54 19.06
N LEU A 435 21.42 29.68 19.68
CA LEU A 435 20.50 30.34 20.60
C LEU A 435 20.05 31.65 19.98
N ILE A 436 18.78 31.73 19.59
CA ILE A 436 18.20 32.90 18.96
C ILE A 436 17.53 33.74 20.03
N THR A 437 18.09 34.92 20.28
CA THR A 437 17.55 35.88 21.26
C THR A 437 16.84 37.02 20.54
N ILE A 438 15.64 37.34 20.99
CA ILE A 438 14.81 38.46 20.54
C ILE A 438 14.57 39.33 21.77
N GLU A 439 15.07 40.56 21.74
CA GLU A 439 14.90 41.49 22.85
C GLU A 439 14.10 42.70 22.42
N ARG A 440 13.10 43.05 23.23
CA ARG A 440 12.31 44.29 23.13
C ARG A 440 11.76 44.57 21.73
N GLN A 441 11.42 43.51 21.00
CA GLN A 441 10.94 43.63 19.63
C GLN A 441 9.53 44.21 19.65
N ARG A 442 9.39 45.45 19.17
CA ARG A 442 8.09 46.13 19.14
C ARG A 442 7.12 45.45 18.19
N VAL A 443 5.90 45.21 18.66
CA VAL A 443 4.78 44.63 17.91
C VAL A 443 3.59 45.60 17.97
N PRO A 444 3.39 46.44 16.92
CA PRO A 444 2.34 47.48 16.93
C PRO A 444 0.90 46.98 16.96
N LYS A 445 0.68 45.73 16.53
CA LYS A 445 -0.61 45.03 16.57
C LYS A 445 -0.36 43.67 17.23
N PRO A 446 -0.39 43.60 18.58
CA PRO A 446 -0.08 42.39 19.31
C PRO A 446 -1.04 41.26 18.93
N SER A 447 -0.50 40.10 18.60
CA SER A 447 -1.25 38.86 18.42
C SER A 447 -0.29 37.68 18.44
N LEU A 448 -0.76 36.51 18.91
CA LEU A 448 0.00 35.25 18.92
C LEU A 448 0.64 34.99 17.55
N SER A 449 -0.17 35.09 16.50
CA SER A 449 0.23 34.97 15.10
C SER A 449 1.41 35.87 14.73
N LYS A 450 1.43 37.12 15.20
CA LYS A 450 2.49 38.07 14.90
C LYS A 450 3.78 37.74 15.65
N TYR A 451 3.71 37.38 16.93
CA TYR A 451 4.87 36.94 17.70
C TYR A 451 5.49 35.68 17.08
N ALA A 452 4.66 34.68 16.79
CA ALA A 452 5.08 33.45 16.13
C ALA A 452 5.78 33.73 14.80
N SER A 453 5.24 34.64 13.97
CA SER A 453 5.86 35.02 12.70
C SER A 453 7.24 35.69 12.84
N ILE A 454 7.47 36.42 13.93
CA ILE A 454 8.76 37.06 14.19
C ILE A 454 9.79 36.00 14.57
N ILE A 455 9.42 35.08 15.46
CA ILE A 455 10.26 33.96 15.90
C ILE A 455 10.56 33.03 14.73
N SER A 456 9.52 32.54 14.03
CA SER A 456 9.64 31.58 12.94
C SER A 456 10.48 32.12 11.78
N ARG A 457 10.39 33.42 11.47
CA ARG A 457 11.21 34.04 10.43
C ARG A 457 12.70 33.98 10.76
N ARG A 458 13.08 34.23 12.02
CA ARG A 458 14.49 34.12 12.46
C ARG A 458 14.96 32.65 12.39
N LEU A 459 14.15 31.73 12.90
CA LEU A 459 14.44 30.29 12.81
C LEU A 459 14.61 29.82 11.37
N SER A 460 13.67 30.16 10.48
CA SER A 460 13.73 29.76 9.07
C SER A 460 14.97 30.31 8.37
N ALA A 461 15.40 31.53 8.71
CA ALA A 461 16.62 32.09 8.13
C ALA A 461 17.86 31.28 8.52
N GLN A 462 17.94 30.81 9.77
CA GLN A 462 19.04 29.97 10.22
C GLN A 462 19.01 28.58 9.59
N VAL A 463 17.84 27.93 9.55
CA VAL A 463 17.70 26.61 8.89
C VAL A 463 18.06 26.71 7.40
N LEU A 464 17.66 27.78 6.71
CA LEU A 464 17.96 27.99 5.29
C LEU A 464 19.42 28.42 5.03
N GLY A 465 20.07 29.04 6.03
CA GLY A 465 21.47 29.47 5.98
C GLY A 465 22.46 28.35 6.29
N ALA A 466 22.04 27.36 7.10
CA ALA A 466 22.82 26.18 7.47
C ALA A 466 23.24 25.29 6.29
N GLN A 467 22.62 25.46 5.12
CA GLN A 467 22.84 24.61 3.94
C GLN A 467 24.10 24.98 3.12
N ALA A 468 24.98 25.84 3.62
CA ALA A 468 26.23 26.16 2.93
C ALA A 468 27.31 25.11 3.25
N THR A 469 27.21 23.90 2.68
CA THR A 469 28.30 22.98 2.27
C THR A 469 27.83 21.52 2.13
N ARG A 470 26.95 21.24 1.15
CA ARG A 470 27.19 20.01 0.38
C ARG A 470 28.33 20.38 -0.56
N GLU A 471 29.56 19.96 -0.26
CA GLU A 471 30.58 19.87 -1.30
C GLU A 471 29.90 19.17 -2.48
N LYS A 472 29.83 19.84 -3.63
CA LYS A 472 29.41 19.18 -4.87
C LYS A 472 30.26 17.92 -4.94
N LYS A 473 29.64 16.73 -4.90
CA LYS A 473 30.27 15.53 -5.44
C LYS A 473 30.59 15.87 -6.88
N VAL A 474 31.82 16.31 -7.12
CA VAL A 474 32.38 16.45 -8.47
C VAL A 474 32.30 15.04 -9.02
N ALA A 475 31.53 14.86 -10.10
CA ALA A 475 31.51 13.60 -10.81
C ALA A 475 32.96 13.15 -11.03
N PRO A 476 33.29 11.85 -10.86
CA PRO A 476 34.65 11.38 -11.11
C PRO A 476 35.07 11.92 -12.49
N PRO A 477 36.26 12.55 -12.60
CA PRO A 477 36.65 13.23 -13.82
C PRO A 477 36.55 12.25 -14.98
N ASP A 478 35.95 12.69 -16.09
CA ASP A 478 35.76 11.86 -17.27
C ASP A 478 37.12 11.31 -17.74
N VAL A 479 37.36 10.04 -17.42
CA VAL A 479 38.63 9.35 -17.64
C VAL A 479 38.82 9.04 -19.14
N SER A 480 37.79 9.25 -19.98
CA SER A 480 37.86 8.97 -21.41
C SER A 480 38.87 9.87 -22.12
N GLU A 481 38.90 11.16 -21.79
CA GLU A 481 39.81 12.12 -22.42
C GLU A 481 41.24 11.95 -21.91
N ALA A 482 41.41 11.60 -20.63
CA ALA A 482 42.71 11.25 -20.05
C ALA A 482 43.29 9.97 -20.67
N LYS A 483 42.46 8.93 -20.89
CA LYS A 483 42.84 7.70 -21.60
C LYS A 483 43.24 7.99 -23.04
N LYS A 484 42.50 8.85 -23.74
CA LYS A 484 42.81 9.22 -25.12
C LYS A 484 44.15 9.94 -25.23
N ARG A 485 44.43 10.90 -24.34
CA ARG A 485 45.73 11.60 -24.27
C ARG A 485 46.88 10.65 -23.91
N ALA A 486 46.64 9.66 -23.04
CA ALA A 486 47.64 8.66 -22.70
C ALA A 486 47.98 7.76 -23.91
N MET A 487 46.97 7.28 -24.64
CA MET A 487 47.18 6.49 -25.87
C MET A 487 47.86 7.29 -26.98
N GLU A 488 47.52 8.56 -27.16
CA GLU A 488 48.18 9.44 -28.13
C GLU A 488 49.65 9.68 -27.77
N ARG A 489 49.96 9.90 -26.48
CA ARG A 489 51.34 10.00 -25.99
C ARG A 489 52.11 8.71 -26.20
N GLN A 490 51.50 7.56 -25.92
CA GLN A 490 52.13 6.26 -26.12
C GLN A 490 52.44 6.02 -27.60
N LYS A 491 51.48 6.25 -28.51
CA LYS A 491 51.73 6.17 -29.96
C LYS A 491 52.81 7.12 -30.44
N LYS A 492 52.89 8.32 -29.85
CA LYS A 492 53.94 9.29 -30.18
C LYS A 492 55.32 8.80 -29.73
N LEU A 493 55.42 8.20 -28.55
CA LEU A 493 56.67 7.61 -28.04
C LEU A 493 57.08 6.37 -28.84
N GLU A 494 56.13 5.51 -29.20
CA GLU A 494 56.38 4.34 -30.06
C GLU A 494 56.91 4.78 -31.44
N LYS A 495 56.39 5.89 -31.98
CA LYS A 495 56.87 6.48 -33.25
C LYS A 495 58.20 7.22 -33.12
N GLU A 496 58.44 7.91 -32.00
CA GLU A 496 59.71 8.61 -31.73
C GLU A 496 60.87 7.62 -31.53
N HIS A 497 60.58 6.41 -31.04
CA HIS A 497 61.55 5.35 -30.85
C HIS A 497 61.43 4.22 -31.88
N GLU A 498 60.75 4.45 -33.01
CA GLU A 498 60.56 3.43 -34.06
C GLU A 498 61.87 3.05 -34.76
N ASP A 499 62.86 3.95 -34.75
CA ASP A 499 64.19 3.76 -35.34
C ASP A 499 65.28 3.36 -34.31
N ASP A 500 64.92 3.21 -33.02
CA ASP A 500 65.83 2.85 -31.92
C ASP A 500 65.83 1.33 -31.60
N TRP A 501 65.05 0.53 -32.34
CA TRP A 501 65.00 -0.94 -32.31
C TRP A 501 65.19 -1.52 -33.72
#